data_AF-G3AT59-F1
#
_entry.id   AF-G3AT59-F1
#
_cell.length_a   1.000
_cell.length_b   1.000
_cell.length_c   1.000
_cell.angle_alpha   90.00
_cell.angle_beta   90.00
_cell.angle_gamma   90.00
#
_symmetry.space_group_name_H-M   'P 1'
#
loop_
_entity.id
_entity.type
_entity.pdbx_description
1 polymer ?
#
loop_
_entity_poly.entity_id
_entity_poly.type
_entity_poly.pdbx_seq_one_letter_code
_entity_poly.pdbx_strand_id
1 'polypeptide(L)'
;MNENEDKAKEMLISSFLMFAFLGVHPYGLLPLISLDKSKPDLISIARGIQTVIKQTLPVILNSELRGLMIFKDLIADSTPILEETTYPIIIQLLEDLDNTQLPSHERKICRETISTFTEALFATMYFKFPIPLFRWIIVIPDAYRDLLYEHHEFSMRLLYVFSCLCLIFQFHMFKEKNMWIDHMEEYKKYCDSRYGGFLYDLDHWLFELGVTRELRIRKYNDAGYFDPKAEYYKV
;
A
#
# COMPACT_ATOMS: atom_id res chain seq x y z
N MET A 1 -2.26 33.39 -16.26
CA MET A 1 -2.50 32.00 -15.81
C MET A 1 -3.89 31.60 -16.23
N ASN A 2 -4.07 30.38 -16.74
CA ASN A 2 -5.38 29.86 -17.14
C ASN A 2 -6.12 29.42 -15.87
N GLU A 3 -7.28 29.99 -15.57
CA GLU A 3 -8.07 29.69 -14.36
C GLU A 3 -8.33 28.19 -14.16
N ASN A 4 -8.40 27.43 -15.26
CA ASN A 4 -8.57 25.97 -15.23
C ASN A 4 -7.30 25.22 -14.79
N GLU A 5 -6.12 25.80 -15.05
CA GLU A 5 -4.84 25.24 -14.60
C GLU A 5 -4.69 25.37 -13.10
N ASP A 6 -4.97 26.55 -12.55
CA ASP A 6 -4.86 26.81 -11.11
C ASP A 6 -5.81 25.92 -10.31
N LYS A 7 -7.06 25.77 -10.76
CA LYS A 7 -8.03 24.83 -10.14
C LYS A 7 -7.54 23.39 -10.18
N ALA A 8 -6.96 22.93 -11.29
CA ALA A 8 -6.43 21.57 -11.40
C ALA A 8 -5.26 21.33 -10.42
N LYS A 9 -4.35 22.31 -10.30
CA LYS A 9 -3.24 22.28 -9.33
C LYS A 9 -3.75 22.25 -7.89
N GLU A 10 -4.70 23.12 -7.55
CA GLU A 10 -5.31 23.18 -6.22
C GLU A 10 -5.99 21.87 -5.84
N MET A 11 -6.77 21.27 -6.75
CA MET A 11 -7.43 19.99 -6.52
C MET A 11 -6.43 18.85 -6.27
N LEU A 12 -5.35 18.78 -7.07
CA LEU A 12 -4.32 17.76 -6.91
C LEU A 12 -3.56 17.92 -5.58
N ILE A 13 -3.11 19.14 -5.27
CA ILE A 13 -2.38 19.43 -4.02
C ILE A 13 -3.27 19.12 -2.82
N SER A 14 -4.52 19.58 -2.84
CA SER A 14 -5.49 19.33 -1.76
C SER A 14 -5.72 17.83 -1.54
N SER A 15 -5.78 17.05 -2.63
CA SER A 15 -5.92 15.60 -2.57
C SER A 15 -4.72 14.93 -1.89
N PHE A 16 -3.49 15.34 -2.23
CA PHE A 16 -2.30 14.79 -1.58
C PHE A 16 -2.15 15.25 -0.12
N LEU A 17 -2.48 16.50 0.19
CA LEU A 17 -2.48 16.99 1.57
C LEU A 17 -3.50 16.24 2.43
N MET A 18 -4.70 16.01 1.90
CA MET A 18 -5.73 15.20 2.57
C MET A 18 -5.25 13.77 2.80
N PHE A 19 -4.65 13.12 1.79
CA PHE A 19 -4.09 11.77 1.94
C PHE A 19 -2.98 11.72 3.00
N ALA A 20 -2.04 12.65 2.93
CA ALA A 20 -0.93 12.72 3.87
C ALA A 20 -1.42 12.97 5.30
N PHE A 21 -2.37 13.88 5.47
CA PHE A 21 -3.01 14.15 6.76
C PHE A 21 -3.68 12.88 7.30
N LEU A 22 -4.59 12.28 6.54
CA LEU A 22 -5.33 11.10 6.98
C LEU A 22 -4.42 9.92 7.30
N GLY A 23 -3.46 9.60 6.41
CA GLY A 23 -2.58 8.45 6.56
C GLY A 23 -1.66 8.50 7.78
N VAL A 24 -1.30 9.69 8.28
CA VAL A 24 -0.48 9.83 9.50
C VAL A 24 -1.27 10.13 10.76
N HIS A 25 -2.53 10.54 10.64
CA HIS A 25 -3.28 11.10 11.76
C HIS A 25 -3.60 10.03 12.82
N PRO A 26 -3.33 10.31 14.11
CA PRO A 26 -3.40 9.27 15.15
C PRO A 26 -4.80 9.00 15.68
N TYR A 27 -5.74 9.92 15.48
CA TYR A 27 -7.02 9.83 16.18
C TYR A 27 -8.01 8.83 15.56
N GLY A 28 -7.62 8.09 14.51
CA GLY A 28 -8.51 7.14 13.85
C GLY A 28 -9.74 7.83 13.27
N LEU A 29 -9.52 8.93 12.53
CA LEU A 29 -10.62 9.73 11.94
C LEU A 29 -11.51 8.90 11.01
N LEU A 30 -10.91 7.88 10.40
CA LEU A 30 -11.55 6.91 9.53
C LEU A 30 -10.73 5.62 9.53
N PRO A 31 -11.37 4.46 9.29
CA PRO A 31 -10.66 3.20 9.14
C PRO A 31 -9.92 3.16 7.80
N LEU A 32 -8.94 2.27 7.70
CA LEU A 32 -8.30 1.98 6.42
C LEU A 32 -9.33 1.50 5.38
N ILE A 33 -10.20 0.59 5.81
CA ILE A 33 -11.32 0.05 5.03
C ILE A 33 -12.54 -0.12 5.93
N SER A 34 -13.73 0.20 5.41
CA SER A 34 -15.02 -0.02 6.06
C SER A 34 -15.90 -0.90 5.18
N LEU A 35 -16.31 -2.06 5.71
CA LEU A 35 -17.30 -2.92 5.03
C LEU A 35 -18.72 -2.33 5.08
N ASP A 36 -18.94 -1.35 5.94
CA ASP A 36 -20.15 -0.52 5.94
C ASP A 36 -20.00 0.58 4.89
N LYS A 37 -20.64 0.37 3.72
CA LYS A 37 -20.59 1.28 2.57
C LYS A 37 -21.15 2.68 2.84
N SER A 38 -21.85 2.90 3.96
CA SER A 38 -22.33 4.22 4.36
C SER A 38 -21.25 5.09 5.02
N LYS A 39 -20.14 4.47 5.44
CA LYS A 39 -19.03 5.15 6.12
C LYS A 39 -17.86 5.37 5.16
N PRO A 40 -17.21 6.55 5.21
CA PRO A 40 -15.99 6.78 4.47
C PRO A 40 -14.82 5.99 5.08
N ASP A 41 -13.88 5.63 4.23
CA ASP A 41 -12.62 4.97 4.59
C ASP A 41 -11.47 5.46 3.70
N LEU A 42 -10.23 5.04 3.97
CA LEU A 42 -9.09 5.53 3.20
C LEU A 42 -9.10 4.96 1.78
N ILE A 43 -9.58 3.72 1.57
CA ILE A 43 -9.65 3.07 0.25
C ILE A 43 -10.59 3.85 -0.71
N SER A 44 -11.77 4.25 -0.24
CA SER A 44 -12.74 5.06 -0.98
C SER A 44 -12.21 6.47 -1.26
N ILE A 45 -11.57 7.11 -0.29
CA ILE A 45 -10.91 8.41 -0.49
C ILE A 45 -9.78 8.28 -1.53
N ALA A 46 -8.95 7.25 -1.43
CA ALA A 46 -7.85 6.99 -2.36
C ALA A 46 -8.35 6.79 -3.80
N ARG A 47 -9.52 6.14 -3.98
CA ARG A 47 -10.21 6.05 -5.28
C ARG A 47 -10.65 7.43 -5.80
N GLY A 48 -11.17 8.28 -4.92
CA GLY A 48 -11.51 9.66 -5.26
C GLY A 48 -10.28 10.45 -5.74
N ILE A 49 -9.16 10.32 -5.02
CA ILE A 49 -7.88 10.95 -5.39
C ILE A 49 -7.38 10.42 -6.73
N GLN A 50 -7.51 9.11 -7.00
CA GLN A 50 -7.14 8.53 -8.30
C GLN A 50 -7.97 9.15 -9.44
N THR A 51 -9.26 9.42 -9.20
CA THR A 51 -10.13 10.10 -10.16
C THR A 51 -9.66 11.54 -10.41
N VAL A 52 -9.36 12.30 -9.36
CA VAL A 52 -8.82 13.66 -9.47
C VAL A 52 -7.50 13.66 -10.26
N ILE A 53 -6.60 12.73 -9.97
CA ILE A 53 -5.36 12.54 -10.72
C ILE A 53 -5.65 12.34 -12.20
N LYS A 54 -6.52 11.40 -12.58
CA LYS A 54 -6.85 11.12 -13.99
C LYS A 54 -7.42 12.35 -14.72
N GLN A 55 -8.27 13.14 -14.05
CA GLN A 55 -8.89 14.33 -14.61
C GLN A 55 -7.91 15.51 -14.76
N THR A 56 -6.99 15.65 -13.83
CA THR A 56 -6.02 16.77 -13.81
C THR A 56 -4.74 16.47 -14.58
N LEU A 57 -4.41 15.19 -14.84
CA LEU A 57 -3.14 14.76 -15.43
C LEU A 57 -2.73 15.53 -16.70
N PRO A 58 -3.60 15.75 -17.71
CA PRO A 58 -3.19 16.46 -18.93
C PRO A 58 -2.72 17.89 -18.68
N VAL A 59 -3.30 18.55 -17.69
CA VAL A 59 -2.95 19.91 -17.28
C VAL A 59 -1.66 19.89 -16.46
N ILE A 60 -1.58 18.97 -15.49
CA ILE A 60 -0.45 18.86 -14.56
C ILE A 60 0.86 18.52 -15.28
N LEU A 61 0.83 17.64 -16.28
CA LEU A 61 2.02 17.27 -17.06
C LEU A 61 2.64 18.44 -17.82
N ASN A 62 1.88 19.50 -18.08
CA ASN A 62 2.35 20.73 -18.74
C ASN A 62 2.67 21.86 -17.76
N SER A 63 2.72 21.57 -16.46
CA SER A 63 2.96 22.55 -15.39
C SER A 63 4.21 22.25 -14.58
N GLU A 64 4.57 23.16 -13.67
CA GLU A 64 5.63 22.97 -12.68
C GLU A 64 5.40 21.78 -11.73
N LEU A 65 4.15 21.30 -11.62
CA LEU A 65 3.80 20.14 -10.81
C LEU A 65 4.01 18.79 -11.51
N ARG A 66 4.49 18.76 -12.77
CA ARG A 66 4.77 17.51 -13.52
C ARG A 66 5.60 16.52 -12.70
N GLY A 67 6.56 17.01 -11.92
CA GLY A 67 7.42 16.18 -11.06
C GLY A 67 6.67 15.30 -10.07
N LEU A 68 5.45 15.68 -9.66
CA LEU A 68 4.62 14.89 -8.75
C LEU A 68 4.00 13.66 -9.41
N MET A 69 3.99 13.57 -10.74
CA MET A 69 3.24 12.56 -11.49
C MET A 69 4.12 11.54 -12.22
N ILE A 70 5.39 11.86 -12.48
CA ILE A 70 6.27 11.09 -13.37
C ILE A 70 7.05 9.95 -12.67
N PHE A 71 6.64 9.52 -11.46
CA PHE A 71 7.33 8.44 -10.74
C PHE A 71 7.46 7.17 -11.57
N LYS A 72 6.36 6.73 -12.18
CA LYS A 72 6.30 5.51 -12.99
C LYS A 72 7.08 5.66 -14.29
N ASP A 73 6.96 6.80 -14.97
CA ASP A 73 7.63 7.05 -16.24
C ASP A 73 9.16 7.11 -16.10
N LEU A 74 9.66 7.63 -14.97
CA LEU A 74 11.10 7.74 -14.71
C LEU A 74 11.77 6.40 -14.42
N ILE A 75 11.00 5.37 -14.05
CA ILE A 75 11.53 4.07 -13.63
C ILE A 75 11.11 2.92 -14.56
N ALA A 76 10.29 3.20 -15.58
CA ALA A 76 9.66 2.19 -16.42
C ALA A 76 10.69 1.22 -17.05
N ASP A 77 11.81 1.74 -17.54
CA ASP A 77 12.85 0.94 -18.19
C ASP A 77 13.76 0.18 -17.21
N SER A 78 13.71 0.51 -15.92
CA SER A 78 14.59 -0.06 -14.89
C SER A 78 13.84 -0.94 -13.88
N THR A 79 12.51 -0.90 -13.90
CA THR A 79 11.70 -1.66 -12.94
C THR A 79 11.75 -3.13 -13.32
N PRO A 80 12.12 -4.03 -12.40
CA PRO A 80 12.14 -5.45 -12.70
C PRO A 80 10.72 -5.93 -13.02
N ILE A 81 10.61 -6.80 -14.04
CA ILE A 81 9.36 -7.51 -14.27
C ILE A 81 9.06 -8.41 -13.07
N LEU A 82 7.78 -8.66 -12.81
CA LEU A 82 7.33 -9.34 -11.59
C LEU A 82 7.98 -10.72 -11.44
N GLU A 83 8.18 -11.44 -12.55
CA GLU A 83 8.78 -12.77 -12.60
C GLU A 83 10.30 -12.78 -12.31
N GLU A 84 10.97 -11.64 -12.46
CA GLU A 84 12.41 -11.48 -12.24
C GLU A 84 12.72 -10.79 -10.89
N THR A 85 11.68 -10.43 -10.13
CA THR A 85 11.87 -9.75 -8.85
C THR A 85 12.58 -10.64 -7.83
N THR A 86 13.47 -10.02 -7.06
CA THR A 86 14.24 -10.68 -5.99
C THR A 86 13.81 -10.21 -4.60
N TYR A 87 12.66 -9.53 -4.51
CA TYR A 87 12.17 -8.92 -3.27
C TYR A 87 11.53 -9.98 -2.37
N PRO A 88 12.05 -10.24 -1.16
CA PRO A 88 11.59 -11.36 -0.31
C PRO A 88 10.09 -11.36 -0.03
N ILE A 89 9.51 -10.18 0.25
CA ILE A 89 8.07 -10.04 0.50
C ILE A 89 7.25 -10.36 -0.76
N ILE A 90 7.69 -9.91 -1.92
CA ILE A 90 6.99 -10.14 -3.18
C ILE A 90 7.05 -11.62 -3.58
N ILE A 91 8.22 -12.25 -3.45
CA ILE A 91 8.39 -13.68 -3.73
C ILE A 91 7.42 -14.50 -2.87
N GLN A 92 7.40 -14.27 -1.55
CA GLN A 92 6.50 -15.00 -0.65
C GLN A 92 5.02 -14.77 -0.98
N LEU A 93 4.63 -13.53 -1.28
CA LEU A 93 3.26 -13.23 -1.72
C LEU A 93 2.87 -13.98 -2.99
N LEU A 94 3.78 -14.11 -3.96
CA LEU A 94 3.52 -14.83 -5.21
C LEU A 94 3.43 -16.35 -4.98
N GLU A 95 4.35 -16.91 -4.21
CA GLU A 95 4.33 -18.33 -3.83
C GLU A 95 3.03 -18.68 -3.10
N ASP A 96 2.64 -17.87 -2.11
CA ASP A 96 1.39 -18.06 -1.38
C ASP A 96 0.17 -17.89 -2.27
N LEU A 97 0.17 -16.89 -3.17
CA LEU A 97 -0.91 -16.70 -4.13
C LEU A 97 -1.07 -17.95 -5.00
N ASP A 98 0.03 -18.45 -5.56
CA ASP A 98 0.07 -19.61 -6.45
C ASP A 98 -0.41 -20.89 -5.73
N ASN A 99 -0.10 -21.04 -4.45
CA ASN A 99 -0.56 -22.16 -3.61
C ASN A 99 -2.01 -22.03 -3.11
N THR A 100 -2.57 -20.82 -3.10
CA THR A 100 -3.95 -20.60 -2.63
C THR A 100 -4.96 -21.01 -3.69
N GLN A 101 -6.02 -21.71 -3.29
CA GLN A 101 -7.10 -22.13 -4.19
C GLN A 101 -8.05 -20.96 -4.48
N LEU A 102 -7.83 -20.27 -5.59
CA LEU A 102 -8.61 -19.11 -6.05
C LEU A 102 -9.06 -19.27 -7.50
N PRO A 103 -10.25 -18.77 -7.85
CA PRO A 103 -10.65 -18.53 -9.24
C PRO A 103 -9.56 -17.80 -10.04
N SER A 104 -9.41 -18.18 -11.31
CA SER A 104 -8.35 -17.65 -12.18
C SER A 104 -8.41 -16.12 -12.33
N HIS A 105 -9.62 -15.55 -12.35
CA HIS A 105 -9.81 -14.10 -12.46
C HIS A 105 -9.38 -13.33 -11.20
N GLU A 106 -9.75 -13.81 -10.01
CA GLU A 106 -9.32 -13.23 -8.71
C GLU A 106 -7.81 -13.32 -8.55
N ARG A 107 -7.22 -14.48 -8.89
CA ARG A 107 -5.76 -14.68 -8.89
C ARG A 107 -5.06 -13.66 -9.79
N LYS A 108 -5.61 -13.42 -10.99
CA LYS A 108 -5.06 -12.43 -11.93
C LYS A 108 -5.11 -11.02 -11.33
N ILE A 109 -6.24 -10.62 -10.72
CA ILE A 109 -6.39 -9.31 -10.05
C ILE A 109 -5.35 -9.15 -8.93
N CYS A 110 -5.18 -10.16 -8.08
CA CYS A 110 -4.18 -10.15 -7.01
C CYS A 110 -2.76 -10.06 -7.58
N ARG A 111 -2.42 -10.84 -8.61
CA ARG A 111 -1.08 -10.83 -9.24
C ARG A 111 -0.77 -9.47 -9.88
N GLU A 112 -1.72 -8.87 -10.59
CA GLU A 112 -1.59 -7.52 -11.16
C GLU A 112 -1.38 -6.48 -10.05
N THR A 113 -2.10 -6.62 -8.93
CA THR A 113 -1.97 -5.72 -7.80
C THR A 113 -0.61 -5.86 -7.10
N ILE A 114 -0.11 -7.09 -6.93
CA ILE A 114 1.27 -7.36 -6.47
C ILE A 114 2.28 -6.73 -7.43
N SER A 115 2.06 -6.78 -8.75
CA SER A 115 2.93 -6.10 -9.72
C SER A 115 3.07 -4.61 -9.43
N THR A 116 1.94 -3.90 -9.25
CA THR A 116 1.97 -2.47 -8.88
C THR A 116 2.64 -2.21 -7.54
N PHE A 117 2.61 -3.19 -6.62
CA PHE A 117 3.26 -3.10 -5.32
C PHE A 117 4.78 -3.23 -5.45
N THR A 118 5.25 -4.15 -6.30
CA THR A 118 6.65 -4.30 -6.70
C THR A 118 7.19 -3.00 -7.32
N GLU A 119 6.42 -2.38 -8.23
CA GLU A 119 6.78 -1.07 -8.80
C GLU A 119 6.95 -0.01 -7.71
N ALA A 120 6.06 0.03 -6.71
CA ALA A 120 6.10 1.01 -5.62
C ALA A 120 7.30 0.81 -4.67
N LEU A 121 7.68 -0.46 -4.41
CA LEU A 121 8.90 -0.79 -3.67
C LEU A 121 10.16 -0.40 -4.45
N PHE A 122 10.20 -0.71 -5.75
CA PHE A 122 11.32 -0.30 -6.60
C PHE A 122 11.48 1.21 -6.64
N ALA A 123 10.39 1.95 -6.84
CA ALA A 123 10.38 3.40 -6.82
C ALA A 123 10.91 3.95 -5.48
N THR A 124 10.53 3.34 -4.36
CA THR A 124 11.00 3.73 -3.03
C THR A 124 12.51 3.60 -2.88
N MET A 125 13.10 2.53 -3.44
CA MET A 125 14.55 2.35 -3.49
C MET A 125 15.24 3.32 -4.43
N TYR A 126 14.70 3.47 -5.64
CA TYR A 126 15.25 4.33 -6.69
C TYR A 126 15.32 5.80 -6.24
N PHE A 127 14.21 6.31 -5.70
CA PHE A 127 14.11 7.69 -5.23
C PHE A 127 14.62 7.90 -3.80
N LYS A 128 14.85 6.81 -3.04
CA LYS A 128 15.40 6.81 -1.67
C LYS A 128 14.50 7.53 -0.65
N PHE A 129 13.18 7.50 -0.85
CA PHE A 129 12.18 7.97 0.11
C PHE A 129 10.88 7.16 0.00
N PRO A 130 10.03 7.10 1.04
CA PRO A 130 8.98 6.08 1.14
C PRO A 130 7.63 6.46 0.51
N ILE A 131 7.49 7.70 0.03
CA ILE A 131 6.23 8.18 -0.55
C ILE A 131 5.74 7.35 -1.74
N PRO A 132 6.59 6.81 -2.65
CA PRO A 132 6.11 5.94 -3.73
C PRO A 132 5.37 4.72 -3.20
N LEU A 133 5.89 4.09 -2.13
CA LEU A 133 5.22 3.01 -1.43
C LEU A 133 3.90 3.49 -0.81
N PHE A 134 3.89 4.59 -0.07
CA PHE A 134 2.67 5.07 0.60
C PHE A 134 1.56 5.41 -0.40
N ARG A 135 1.91 5.94 -1.57
CA ARG A 135 0.96 6.27 -2.65
C ARG A 135 0.40 5.04 -3.35
N TRP A 136 0.92 3.85 -3.11
CA TRP A 136 0.46 2.62 -3.76
C TRP A 136 -1.06 2.42 -3.62
N ILE A 137 -1.63 2.68 -2.44
CA ILE A 137 -3.08 2.58 -2.18
C ILE A 137 -3.96 3.48 -3.07
N ILE A 138 -3.41 4.57 -3.59
CA ILE A 138 -4.09 5.47 -4.54
C ILE A 138 -4.16 4.82 -5.93
N VAL A 139 -3.13 4.07 -6.31
CA VAL A 139 -2.98 3.55 -7.68
C VAL A 139 -3.43 2.10 -7.85
N ILE A 140 -3.87 1.42 -6.78
CA ILE A 140 -4.43 0.06 -6.89
C ILE A 140 -5.59 -0.01 -7.92
N PRO A 141 -5.77 -1.16 -8.61
CA PRO A 141 -6.87 -1.35 -9.56
C PRO A 141 -8.25 -1.31 -8.89
N ASP A 142 -9.27 -0.82 -9.61
CA ASP A 142 -10.66 -0.84 -9.11
C ASP A 142 -11.15 -2.27 -8.87
N ALA A 143 -10.79 -3.24 -9.72
CA ALA A 143 -11.15 -4.64 -9.52
C ALA A 143 -10.59 -5.23 -8.21
N TYR A 144 -9.43 -4.76 -7.76
CA TYR A 144 -8.88 -5.16 -6.46
C TYR A 144 -9.63 -4.49 -5.30
N ARG A 145 -10.07 -3.24 -5.47
CA ARG A 145 -10.94 -2.57 -4.48
C ARG A 145 -12.26 -3.33 -4.31
N ASP A 146 -12.83 -3.83 -5.39
CA ASP A 146 -14.06 -4.62 -5.32
C ASP A 146 -13.84 -5.89 -4.46
N LEU A 147 -12.74 -6.62 -4.67
CA LEU A 147 -12.36 -7.76 -3.82
C LEU A 147 -12.22 -7.39 -2.34
N LEU A 148 -11.61 -6.23 -2.04
CA LEU A 148 -11.48 -5.76 -0.67
C LEU A 148 -12.85 -5.54 0.00
N TYR A 149 -13.81 -4.90 -0.69
CA TYR A 149 -15.15 -4.67 -0.16
C TYR A 149 -16.01 -5.95 -0.12
N GLU A 150 -15.65 -6.97 -0.91
CA GLU A 150 -16.21 -8.33 -0.81
C GLU A 150 -15.57 -9.16 0.32
N HIS A 151 -14.64 -8.56 1.07
CA HIS A 151 -13.92 -9.21 2.16
C HIS A 151 -13.16 -10.46 1.68
N HIS A 152 -12.65 -10.42 0.44
CA HIS A 152 -11.88 -11.50 -0.15
C HIS A 152 -10.54 -11.69 0.58
N GLU A 153 -10.29 -12.90 1.07
CA GLU A 153 -9.24 -13.20 2.04
C GLU A 153 -7.84 -12.76 1.60
N PHE A 154 -7.42 -13.14 0.38
CA PHE A 154 -6.08 -12.80 -0.10
C PHE A 154 -5.93 -11.28 -0.35
N SER A 155 -7.02 -10.60 -0.72
CA SER A 155 -6.97 -9.14 -0.90
C SER A 155 -6.83 -8.41 0.43
N MET A 156 -7.56 -8.87 1.47
CA MET A 156 -7.41 -8.35 2.82
C MET A 156 -6.00 -8.58 3.35
N ARG A 157 -5.42 -9.76 3.07
CA ARG A 157 -4.02 -10.07 3.39
C ARG A 157 -3.03 -9.11 2.72
N LEU A 158 -3.20 -8.82 1.43
CA LEU A 158 -2.28 -7.92 0.73
C LEU A 158 -2.37 -6.48 1.28
N LEU A 159 -3.58 -6.03 1.66
CA LEU A 159 -3.77 -4.76 2.38
C LEU A 159 -3.14 -4.78 3.79
N TYR A 160 -3.19 -5.92 4.48
CA TYR A 160 -2.51 -6.14 5.75
C TYR A 160 -0.98 -6.04 5.61
N VAL A 161 -0.38 -6.69 4.61
CA VAL A 161 1.07 -6.61 4.34
C VAL A 161 1.48 -5.16 4.05
N PHE A 162 0.70 -4.44 3.24
CA PHE A 162 0.92 -3.01 3.02
C PHE A 162 0.86 -2.19 4.32
N SER A 163 -0.11 -2.48 5.19
CA SER A 163 -0.26 -1.80 6.49
C SER A 163 0.95 -2.04 7.41
N CYS A 164 1.48 -3.27 7.41
CA CYS A 164 2.72 -3.60 8.12
C CYS A 164 3.90 -2.76 7.62
N LEU A 165 4.04 -2.61 6.30
CA LEU A 165 5.10 -1.79 5.73
C LEU A 165 4.90 -0.29 6.00
N CYS A 166 3.66 0.20 6.02
CA CYS A 166 3.35 1.56 6.45
C CYS A 166 3.81 1.79 7.89
N LEU A 167 3.61 0.83 8.80
CA LEU A 167 4.09 0.92 10.17
C LEU A 167 5.64 0.89 10.24
N ILE A 168 6.28 -0.07 9.58
CA ILE A 168 7.75 -0.26 9.61
C ILE A 168 8.49 0.93 8.97
N PHE A 169 7.97 1.47 7.88
CA PHE A 169 8.54 2.63 7.19
C PHE A 169 8.06 3.98 7.73
N GLN A 170 7.35 3.98 8.86
CA GLN A 170 6.96 5.17 9.62
C GLN A 170 5.94 6.09 8.92
N PHE A 171 4.95 5.51 8.22
CA PHE A 171 3.78 6.26 7.74
C PHE A 171 2.73 6.48 8.84
N HIS A 172 3.15 7.00 9.99
CA HIS A 172 2.26 7.27 11.11
C HIS A 172 2.88 8.34 12.01
N MET A 173 2.05 9.12 12.71
CA MET A 173 2.54 10.12 13.66
C MET A 173 2.75 9.53 15.07
N PHE A 174 1.76 8.78 15.57
CA PHE A 174 1.84 8.09 16.87
C PHE A 174 1.71 6.59 16.66
N LYS A 175 2.42 5.81 17.48
CA LYS A 175 2.43 4.36 17.35
C LYS A 175 1.15 3.76 17.92
N GLU A 176 0.71 4.25 19.07
CA GLU A 176 -0.32 3.65 19.91
C GLU A 176 -1.70 3.65 19.25
N LYS A 177 -1.92 4.56 18.31
CA LYS A 177 -3.18 4.69 17.60
C LYS A 177 -2.93 5.20 16.20
N ASN A 178 -3.18 4.35 15.21
CA ASN A 178 -3.19 4.69 13.80
C ASN A 178 -3.95 3.62 13.01
N MET A 179 -4.52 4.00 11.87
CA MET A 179 -5.38 3.11 11.07
C MET A 179 -4.67 1.85 10.56
N TRP A 180 -3.34 1.88 10.42
CA TRP A 180 -2.58 0.73 9.95
C TRP A 180 -2.57 -0.37 11.00
N ILE A 181 -2.30 -0.02 12.26
CA ILE A 181 -2.38 -0.96 13.38
C ILE A 181 -3.81 -1.44 13.60
N ASP A 182 -4.80 -0.54 13.51
CA ASP A 182 -6.20 -0.92 13.66
C ASP A 182 -6.57 -2.04 12.67
N HIS A 183 -6.19 -1.89 11.39
CA HIS A 183 -6.38 -2.92 10.38
C HIS A 183 -5.56 -4.20 10.65
N MET A 184 -4.32 -4.07 11.12
CA MET A 184 -3.48 -5.22 11.49
C MET A 184 -4.10 -6.05 12.62
N GLU A 185 -4.66 -5.40 13.63
CA GLU A 185 -5.34 -6.07 14.73
C GLU A 185 -6.65 -6.73 14.27
N GLU A 186 -7.42 -6.09 13.39
CA GLU A 186 -8.62 -6.67 12.80
C GLU A 186 -8.30 -7.92 11.98
N TYR A 187 -7.29 -7.86 11.12
CA TYR A 187 -6.84 -9.02 10.34
C TYR A 187 -6.31 -10.15 11.25
N LYS A 188 -5.54 -9.81 12.30
CA LYS A 188 -5.10 -10.81 13.28
C LYS A 188 -6.28 -11.48 13.98
N LYS A 189 -7.29 -10.71 14.43
CA LYS A 189 -8.51 -11.26 15.06
C LYS A 189 -9.27 -12.19 14.12
N TYR A 190 -9.35 -11.83 12.84
CA TYR A 190 -9.93 -12.69 11.80
C TYR A 190 -9.17 -14.02 11.70
N CYS A 191 -7.83 -13.98 11.60
CA CYS A 191 -6.98 -15.16 11.53
C CYS A 191 -7.09 -16.03 12.79
N ASP A 192 -7.01 -15.43 13.98
CA ASP A 192 -7.16 -16.13 15.26
C ASP A 192 -8.51 -16.87 15.32
N SER A 193 -9.59 -16.22 14.89
CA SER A 193 -10.95 -16.78 14.94
C SER A 193 -11.17 -17.90 13.93
N ARG A 194 -10.56 -17.79 12.74
CA ARG A 194 -10.79 -18.73 11.62
C ARG A 194 -9.80 -19.89 11.58
N TYR A 195 -8.55 -19.63 11.95
CA TYR A 195 -7.41 -20.54 11.78
C TYR A 195 -6.69 -20.87 13.09
N GLY A 196 -7.01 -20.20 14.21
CA GLY A 196 -6.29 -20.34 15.48
C GLY A 196 -4.95 -19.60 15.52
N GLY A 197 -4.68 -18.74 14.54
CA GLY A 197 -3.45 -17.96 14.39
C GLY A 197 -3.27 -17.47 12.95
N PHE A 198 -2.13 -16.85 12.63
CA PHE A 198 -1.82 -16.49 11.25
C PHE A 198 -1.72 -17.72 10.36
N LEU A 199 -2.33 -17.66 9.17
CA LEU A 199 -2.25 -18.72 8.18
C LEU A 199 -0.89 -18.77 7.48
N TYR A 200 -0.27 -17.61 7.26
CA TYR A 200 1.00 -17.47 6.55
C TYR A 200 2.10 -16.95 7.48
N ASP A 201 3.30 -17.54 7.36
CA ASP A 201 4.45 -17.17 8.18
C ASP A 201 4.87 -15.70 7.98
N LEU A 202 4.79 -15.20 6.74
CA LEU A 202 5.06 -13.80 6.41
C LEU A 202 4.25 -12.85 7.29
N ASP A 203 2.96 -13.17 7.48
CA ASP A 203 2.03 -12.32 8.20
C ASP A 203 2.41 -12.24 9.68
N HIS A 204 2.84 -13.37 10.24
CA HIS A 204 3.34 -13.47 11.61
C HIS A 204 4.65 -12.68 11.80
N TRP A 205 5.63 -12.86 10.91
CA TRP A 205 6.91 -12.15 11.01
C TRP A 205 6.72 -10.63 10.92
N LEU A 206 5.89 -10.17 9.99
CA LEU A 206 5.58 -8.74 9.84
C LEU A 206 4.88 -8.16 11.07
N PHE A 207 3.91 -8.90 11.64
CA PHE A 207 3.23 -8.47 12.87
C PHE A 207 4.24 -8.30 14.01
N GLU A 208 5.05 -9.34 14.25
CA GLU A 208 6.01 -9.36 15.35
C GLU A 208 7.05 -8.25 15.20
N LEU A 209 7.61 -8.09 14.00
CA LEU A 209 8.61 -7.05 13.73
C LEU A 209 8.03 -5.65 13.86
N GLY A 210 6.86 -5.38 13.28
CA GLY A 210 6.28 -4.05 13.25
C GLY A 210 5.67 -3.60 14.59
N VAL A 211 4.96 -4.50 15.26
CA VAL A 211 4.14 -4.21 16.45
C VAL A 211 4.89 -4.51 17.74
N THR A 212 5.39 -5.75 17.89
CA THR A 212 6.01 -6.24 19.13
C THR A 212 7.44 -5.74 19.29
N ARG A 213 8.29 -5.91 18.28
CA ARG A 213 9.71 -5.53 18.31
C ARG A 213 9.97 -4.11 17.86
N GLU A 214 8.95 -3.43 17.34
CA GLU A 214 9.00 -2.03 16.92
C GLU A 214 10.09 -1.72 15.89
N LEU A 215 10.40 -2.66 14.99
CA LEU A 215 11.37 -2.44 13.92
C LEU A 215 10.96 -1.25 13.06
N ARG A 216 11.89 -0.31 12.84
CA ARG A 216 11.70 0.85 11.95
C ARG A 216 12.83 0.97 10.96
N ILE A 217 12.48 1.14 9.69
CA ILE A 217 13.44 1.31 8.59
C ILE A 217 13.38 2.74 8.09
N ARG A 218 14.51 3.45 8.22
CA ARG A 218 14.69 4.84 7.76
C ARG A 218 15.57 4.97 6.52
N LYS A 219 16.21 3.88 6.12
CA LYS A 219 17.04 3.80 4.91
C LYS A 219 16.24 3.05 3.86
N TYR A 220 15.84 3.75 2.82
CA TYR A 220 14.93 3.22 1.80
C TYR A 220 15.65 2.60 0.60
N ASN A 221 16.99 2.72 0.53
CA ASN A 221 17.80 2.21 -0.58
C ASN A 221 17.57 0.72 -0.87
N ASP A 222 17.26 -0.04 0.19
CA ASP A 222 17.12 -1.50 0.14
C ASP A 222 15.70 -1.92 0.57
N ALA A 223 14.70 -1.03 0.43
CA ALA A 223 13.33 -1.28 0.90
C ALA A 223 12.70 -2.54 0.31
N GLY A 224 12.98 -2.86 -0.96
CA GLY A 224 12.54 -4.11 -1.60
C GLY A 224 13.29 -5.36 -1.13
N TYR A 225 14.48 -5.19 -0.56
CA TYR A 225 15.31 -6.28 -0.02
C TYR A 225 15.12 -6.50 1.48
N PHE A 226 14.19 -5.78 2.11
CA PHE A 226 13.76 -6.09 3.46
C PHE A 226 13.19 -7.51 3.50
N ASP A 227 13.83 -8.37 4.30
CA ASP A 227 13.45 -9.77 4.51
C ASP A 227 12.89 -9.95 5.93
N PRO A 228 11.55 -10.02 6.09
CA PRO A 228 10.93 -10.22 7.40
C PRO A 228 11.39 -11.51 8.09
N LYS A 229 11.68 -12.58 7.33
CA LYS A 229 12.14 -13.85 7.89
C LYS A 229 13.52 -13.67 8.50
N ALA A 230 14.46 -13.14 7.71
CA ALA A 230 15.82 -12.94 8.17
C ALA A 230 15.88 -12.00 9.38
N GLU A 231 15.14 -10.89 9.35
CA GLU A 231 15.06 -9.95 10.49
C GLU A 231 14.40 -10.57 11.72
N TYR A 232 13.37 -11.41 11.55
CA TYR A 232 12.73 -12.10 12.67
C TYR A 232 13.68 -13.04 13.44
N TYR A 233 14.58 -13.71 12.73
CA TYR A 233 15.57 -14.62 13.32
C TYR A 233 16.87 -13.95 13.77
N LYS A 234 17.05 -12.64 13.53
CA LYS A 234 18.11 -11.87 14.20
C LYS A 234 17.70 -11.68 15.65
N VAL A 235 18.32 -12.46 16.53
CA VAL A 235 18.27 -12.32 17.99
C VAL A 235 19.53 -11.60 18.45
#